data_AF-A0A2V3HZN4-F1
#
_entry.id   AF-A0A2V3HZN4-F1
#
_cell.length_a   1.000
_cell.length_b   1.000
_cell.length_c   1.000
_cell.angle_alpha   90.00
_cell.angle_beta   90.00
_cell.angle_gamma   90.00
#
_symmetry.space_group_name_H-M   'P 1'
#
loop_
_entity.id
_entity.type
_entity.pdbx_description
1 polymer ?
#
loop_
_entity_poly.entity_id
_entity_poly.type
_entity_poly.pdbx_seq_one_letter_code
_entity_poly.pdbx_strand_id
1 'polypeptide(L)' 'RLDEQYSNTTLEDGTWWEFSWSDYIADGYVSGGDLYQIRTNATGELSVAVYDLWAESWTGGSLPGS' A
#
# COMPACT_ATOMS: atom_id res chain seq x y z
N ARG A 1 -17.96 0.05 -8.13
CA ARG A 1 -16.80 0.52 -8.91
C ARG A 1 -15.77 0.93 -7.86
N LEU A 2 -14.61 0.28 -7.81
CA LEU A 2 -13.61 0.51 -6.77
C LEU A 2 -12.76 1.73 -7.17
N ASP A 3 -13.43 2.87 -7.40
CA ASP A 3 -12.75 4.08 -7.86
C ASP A 3 -11.85 4.66 -6.75
N GLU A 4 -12.18 4.34 -5.50
CA GLU A 4 -11.38 4.67 -4.32
C GLU A 4 -11.38 3.47 -3.38
N GLN A 5 -10.19 3.10 -2.90
CA GLN A 5 -10.03 2.20 -1.76
C GLN A 5 -9.29 2.91 -0.63
N TYR A 6 -9.74 2.62 0.60
CA TYR A 6 -9.18 3.17 1.81
C TYR A 6 -9.09 2.07 2.87
N SER A 7 -7.95 1.97 3.54
CA SER A 7 -7.75 1.11 4.69
C SER A 7 -6.93 1.84 5.74
N ASN A 8 -7.29 1.67 7.00
CA ASN A 8 -6.57 2.22 8.14
C ASN A 8 -6.45 1.16 9.23
N THR A 9 -5.26 0.99 9.77
CA THR A 9 -4.99 0.12 10.92
C THR A 9 -4.15 0.84 11.95
N THR A 10 -4.49 0.64 13.23
CA THR A 10 -3.76 1.18 14.37
C THR A 10 -3.32 0.03 15.25
N LEU A 11 -2.02 -0.03 15.54
CA LEU A 11 -1.41 -1.02 16.42
C LEU A 11 -1.67 -0.66 17.89
N GLU A 12 -1.42 -1.61 18.79
CA GLU A 12 -1.62 -1.44 20.24
C GLU A 12 -0.78 -0.31 20.83
N ASP A 13 0.38 0.00 20.23
CA ASP A 13 1.27 1.08 20.65
C ASP A 13 0.84 2.47 20.16
N GLY A 14 -0.27 2.56 19.42
CA GLY A 14 -0.79 3.81 18.85
C GLY A 14 -0.17 4.21 17.51
N THR A 15 0.71 3.39 16.94
CA THR A 15 1.20 3.55 15.56
C THR A 15 0.06 3.27 14.60
N TRP A 16 -0.20 4.18 13.67
CA TRP A 16 -1.23 4.02 12.65
C TRP A 16 -0.64 3.99 11.26
N TRP A 17 -1.33 3.28 10.37
CA TRP A 17 -1.02 3.16 8.96
C TRP A 17 -2.30 3.36 8.16
N GLU A 18 -2.24 4.26 7.19
CA GLU A 18 -3.31 4.56 6.26
C GLU A 18 -2.84 4.24 4.84
N PHE A 19 -3.67 3.50 4.11
CA PHE A 19 -3.47 3.11 2.73
C PHE A 19 -4.64 3.63 1.90
N SER A 20 -4.36 4.37 0.84
CA SER A 20 -5.37 4.84 -0.09
C SER A 20 -4.96 4.60 -1.54
N TRP A 21 -5.94 4.25 -2.37
CA TRP A 21 -5.83 4.14 -3.81
C TRP A 21 -6.97 4.92 -4.46
N SER A 22 -6.65 5.68 -5.51
CA SER A 22 -7.60 6.33 -6.39
C SER A 22 -7.32 5.92 -7.83
N ASP A 23 -8.32 5.28 -8.45
CA ASP A 23 -8.32 4.84 -9.84
C ASP A 23 -8.83 5.99 -10.72
N TYR A 24 -7.90 6.82 -11.20
CA TYR A 24 -8.26 8.09 -11.85
C TYR A 24 -8.75 7.89 -13.27
N ILE A 25 -8.18 6.91 -13.97
CA ILE A 25 -8.56 6.54 -15.34
C ILE A 25 -9.76 5.57 -15.32
N ALA A 26 -10.03 4.98 -14.17
CA ALA A 26 -11.14 4.09 -13.88
C ALA A 26 -11.17 2.83 -14.75
N ASP A 27 -9.99 2.24 -14.92
CA ASP A 27 -9.81 1.00 -15.67
C ASP A 27 -9.86 -0.25 -14.78
N GLY A 28 -9.91 -0.05 -13.45
CA GLY A 28 -10.01 -1.11 -12.45
C GLY A 28 -8.68 -1.79 -12.13
N TYR A 29 -7.55 -1.27 -12.62
CA TYR A 29 -6.21 -1.78 -12.39
C TYR A 29 -5.35 -0.71 -11.73
N VAL A 30 -4.31 -1.12 -11.00
CA VAL A 30 -3.25 -0.18 -10.62
C VAL A 30 -2.43 0.12 -11.87
N SER A 31 -2.68 1.27 -12.49
CA SER A 31 -2.10 1.61 -13.78
C SER A 31 -1.52 3.02 -13.83
N GLY A 32 -0.91 3.38 -14.97
CA GLY A 32 -0.28 4.68 -15.14
C GLY A 32 -1.32 5.80 -15.14
N GLY A 33 -1.32 6.63 -14.09
CA GLY A 33 -2.29 7.72 -13.91
C GLY A 33 -3.01 7.66 -12.56
N ASP A 34 -2.94 6.53 -11.87
CA ASP A 34 -3.51 6.34 -10.54
C ASP A 34 -2.64 6.92 -9.44
N LEU A 35 -3.27 7.14 -8.28
CA LEU A 35 -2.59 7.53 -7.06
C LEU A 35 -2.69 6.40 -6.02
N TYR A 36 -1.55 5.91 -5.57
CA TYR A 36 -1.44 5.09 -4.37
C TYR A 36 -0.66 5.85 -3.30
N GLN A 37 -1.19 5.92 -2.09
CA GLN A 37 -0.62 6.68 -0.99
C GLN A 37 -0.59 5.87 0.30
N ILE A 38 0.53 5.96 1.02
CA ILE A 38 0.71 5.41 2.35
C ILE A 38 1.07 6.54 3.30
N ARG A 39 0.39 6.60 4.45
CA ARG A 39 0.68 7.55 5.52
C ARG A 39 0.81 6.82 6.84
N THR A 40 1.72 7.29 7.68
CA THR A 40 1.93 6.72 9.02
C THR A 40 2.50 7.77 9.97
N ASN A 41 2.33 7.57 11.27
CA ASN A 41 3.07 8.28 12.32
C ASN A 41 4.26 7.47 12.85
N ALA A 42 4.58 6.31 12.27
CA ALA A 42 5.74 5.53 12.64
C ALA A 42 7.03 6.35 12.46
N THR A 43 8.02 6.12 13.33
CA THR A 43 9.32 6.79 13.30
C THR A 43 10.44 5.75 13.19
N GLY A 44 11.64 6.17 12.76
CA GLY A 44 12.78 5.26 12.56
C GLY A 44 12.91 4.79 11.11
N GLU A 45 13.59 3.65 10.91
CA GLU A 45 13.69 3.01 9.59
C GLU A 45 12.39 2.28 9.26
N LEU A 46 11.82 2.60 8.09
CA LEU A 46 10.56 2.04 7.61
C LEU A 46 10.81 1.29 6.31
N SER A 47 10.13 0.14 6.17
CA SER A 47 10.12 -0.64 4.93
C SER A 47 8.68 -0.89 4.53
N VAL A 48 8.40 -0.74 3.24
CA VAL A 48 7.10 -0.97 2.64
C VAL A 48 7.32 -1.78 1.37
N ALA A 49 6.48 -2.78 1.14
CA ALA A 49 6.42 -3.51 -0.12
C ALA A 49 4.96 -3.70 -0.55
N VAL A 50 4.77 -3.80 -1.86
CA VAL A 50 3.50 -4.20 -2.48
C VAL A 50 3.66 -5.64 -2.96
N TYR A 51 2.64 -6.47 -2.76
CA TYR A 51 2.62 -7.80 -3.33
C TYR A 51 2.06 -7.74 -4.75
N ASP A 52 2.87 -8.08 -5.74
CA ASP A 52 2.48 -8.12 -7.14
C ASP A 52 1.87 -9.50 -7.45
N LEU A 53 0.57 -9.52 -7.77
CA LEU A 53 -0.15 -10.74 -8.11
C LEU A 53 0.28 -11.36 -9.44
N TRP A 54 0.81 -10.57 -10.39
CA TRP A 54 1.30 -11.09 -11.66
C TRP A 54 2.67 -11.73 -11.53
N ALA A 55 3.52 -11.19 -10.66
CA ALA A 55 4.84 -11.75 -10.38
C ALA A 55 4.84 -12.75 -9.21
N GLU A 56 3.71 -12.90 -8.52
CA GLU A 56 3.54 -13.70 -7.29
C GLU A 56 4.63 -13.42 -6.23
N SER A 57 5.05 -12.16 -6.11
CA SER A 57 6.18 -11.76 -5.26
C SER A 57 6.06 -10.34 -4.70
N TRP A 58 6.79 -10.08 -3.62
CA TRP A 58 6.91 -8.75 -3.03
C TRP A 58 7.84 -7.86 -3.85
N THR A 59 7.47 -6.59 -4.03
CA THR A 59 8.37 -5.57 -4.61
C THR A 59 9.64 -5.47 -3.79
N GLY A 60 10.80 -5.52 -4.44
CA GLY A 60 12.10 -5.51 -3.76
C GLY A 60 12.59 -6.89 -3.31
N GLY A 61 11.84 -7.96 -3.59
CA GLY A 61 12.19 -9.33 -3.20
C GLY A 61 11.65 -9.71 -1.83
N SER A 62 12.26 -10.70 -1.17
CA SER A 62 11.81 -11.17 0.15
C SER A 62 11.81 -10.03 1.17
N LEU A 63 10.72 -9.92 1.93
CA LEU A 63 10.65 -9.01 3.07
C LEU A 63 11.70 -9.42 4.12
N PRO A 64 12.41 -8.46 4.74
CA PRO A 64 13.31 -8.78 5.84
C PRO A 64 12.56 -9.52 6.95
N GLY A 65 13.03 -10.73 7.30
CA GLY A 65 12.43 -11.56 8.35
C GLY A 65 11.28 -12.47 7.90
N SER A 66 11.06 -12.64 6.58
CA SER A 66 10.18 -13.69 6.01
C SER A 66 10.86 -15.06 5.89
#